data_AF-A0A916VUA3-F1
#
_entry.id   AF-A0A916VUA3-F1
#
_cell.length_a   1.000
_cell.length_b   1.000
_cell.length_c   1.000
_cell.angle_alpha   90.00
_cell.angle_beta   90.00
_cell.angle_gamma   90.00
#
_symmetry.space_group_name_H-M   'P 1'
#
loop_
_entity.id
_entity.type
_entity.pdbx_description
1 polymer ?
#
loop_
_entity_poly.entity_id
_entity_poly.type
_entity_poly.pdbx_seq_one_letter_code
_entity_poly.pdbx_strand_id
1 'polypeptide(L)'
;MLSDEILKQFLLCREWLSKVDKTETFNTNQGSYSYKHMVEGCFRRYVCNGAFIAAAISLGIPIQRCRLNNPNVYLKISQESVNEMVKYTKYDQKVID
;
A
#
# COMPACT_ATOMS: atom_id res chain seq x y z
N MET A 1 -23.40 -4.02 -4.45
CA MET A 1 -22.84 -2.68 -4.75
C MET A 1 -21.63 -2.49 -3.86
N LEU A 2 -20.49 -2.03 -4.38
CA LEU A 2 -19.35 -1.66 -3.52
C LEU A 2 -19.78 -0.49 -2.64
N SER A 3 -19.49 -0.53 -1.34
CA SER A 3 -19.82 0.57 -0.44
C SER A 3 -18.89 1.76 -0.67
N ASP A 4 -19.36 2.97 -0.37
CA ASP A 4 -18.55 4.19 -0.44
C ASP A 4 -17.29 4.09 0.42
N GLU A 5 -17.36 3.36 1.53
CA GLU A 5 -16.21 3.16 2.41
C GLU A 5 -15.12 2.31 1.73
N ILE A 6 -15.48 1.22 1.05
CA ILE A 6 -14.49 0.42 0.30
C ILE A 6 -13.91 1.21 -0.87
N LEU A 7 -14.71 2.04 -1.54
CA LEU A 7 -14.21 2.91 -2.60
C LEU A 7 -13.18 3.92 -2.06
N LYS A 8 -13.44 4.54 -0.90
CA LYS A 8 -12.48 5.43 -0.24
C LYS A 8 -11.18 4.71 0.11
N GLN A 9 -11.26 3.51 0.71
CA GLN A 9 -10.08 2.73 1.04
C GLN A 9 -9.25 2.38 -0.21
N PHE A 10 -9.90 1.98 -1.30
CA PHE A 10 -9.24 1.73 -2.58
C PHE A 10 -8.53 2.98 -3.12
N LEU A 11 -9.18 4.15 -3.08
CA LEU A 11 -8.61 5.40 -3.57
C LEU A 11 -7.39 5.85 -2.74
N LEU A 12 -7.44 5.73 -1.42
CA LEU A 12 -6.29 6.04 -0.55
C LEU A 12 -5.09 5.11 -0.84
N CYS A 13 -5.35 3.80 -0.97
CA CYS A 13 -4.32 2.85 -1.35
C CYS A 13 -3.74 3.16 -2.74
N ARG A 14 -4.59 3.52 -3.71
CA ARG A 14 -4.15 3.86 -5.07
C ARG A 14 -3.32 5.14 -5.08
N GLU A 15 -3.74 6.16 -4.32
CA GLU A 15 -2.98 7.40 -4.16
C GLU A 15 -1.59 7.10 -3.59
N TRP A 16 -1.51 6.31 -2.52
CA TRP A 16 -0.24 5.91 -1.93
C TRP A 16 0.66 5.16 -2.91
N LEU A 17 0.13 4.12 -3.56
CA LEU A 17 0.87 3.29 -4.50
C LEU A 17 1.31 4.05 -5.75
N SER A 18 0.58 5.11 -6.15
CA SER A 18 0.96 5.95 -7.30
C SER A 18 2.22 6.78 -7.06
N LYS A 19 2.62 6.96 -5.80
CA LYS A 19 3.83 7.68 -5.38
C LYS A 19 5.01 6.75 -5.08
N VAL A 20 4.81 5.44 -5.19
CA VAL A 20 5.83 4.42 -4.93
C VAL A 20 6.37 3.91 -6.27
N ASP A 21 7.69 3.89 -6.39
CA ASP A 21 8.36 3.45 -7.62
C ASP A 21 8.21 1.95 -7.82
N LYS A 22 7.96 1.55 -9.07
CA LYS A 22 7.91 0.14 -9.48
C LYS A 22 9.32 -0.41 -9.70
N THR A 23 9.48 -1.71 -9.50
CA THR A 23 10.76 -2.41 -9.70
C THR A 23 10.61 -3.61 -10.64
N GLU A 24 11.72 -4.19 -11.08
CA GLU A 24 11.71 -5.42 -11.88
C GLU A 24 11.62 -6.70 -11.03
N THR A 25 11.98 -6.63 -9.75
CA THR A 25 11.95 -7.76 -8.81
C THR A 25 10.87 -7.56 -7.75
N PHE A 26 10.33 -8.67 -7.24
CA PHE A 26 9.39 -8.61 -6.13
C PHE A 26 10.11 -8.18 -4.85
N ASN A 27 9.56 -7.20 -4.15
CA ASN A 27 10.00 -6.89 -2.80
C ASN A 27 9.41 -7.93 -1.84
N THR A 28 10.26 -8.84 -1.36
CA THR A 28 9.88 -9.91 -0.44
C THR A 28 10.11 -9.57 1.03
N ASN A 29 10.62 -8.37 1.34
CA ASN A 29 10.82 -7.93 2.72
C ASN A 29 9.48 -7.71 3.43
N GLN A 30 8.45 -7.34 2.67
CA GLN A 30 7.13 -6.99 3.20
C GLN A 30 6.02 -7.46 2.25
N GLY A 31 4.89 -7.88 2.82
CA GLY A 31 3.69 -8.20 2.06
C GLY A 31 2.67 -7.07 2.09
N SER A 32 1.60 -7.21 1.30
CA SER A 32 0.47 -6.28 1.23
C SER A 32 -0.13 -5.92 2.60
N TYR A 33 -0.10 -6.84 3.57
CA TYR A 33 -0.55 -6.58 4.94
C TYR A 33 0.32 -5.55 5.68
N SER A 34 1.64 -5.58 5.47
CA SER A 34 2.52 -4.56 6.04
C SER A 34 2.32 -3.22 5.35
N TYR A 35 2.24 -3.21 4.02
CA TYR A 35 2.03 -1.98 3.26
C TYR A 35 0.68 -1.32 3.54
N LYS A 36 -0.40 -2.08 3.69
CA LYS A 36 -1.71 -1.50 4.02
C LYS A 36 -1.67 -0.79 5.39
N HIS A 37 -0.92 -1.30 6.37
CA HIS A 37 -0.70 -0.58 7.63
C HIS A 37 0.11 0.72 7.47
N MET A 38 1.03 0.78 6.50
CA MET A 38 1.71 2.04 6.16
C MET A 38 0.73 3.05 5.59
N VAL A 39 -0.17 2.62 4.70
CA VAL A 39 -1.27 3.47 4.20
C VAL A 39 -2.15 3.96 5.36
N GLU A 40 -2.50 3.09 6.30
CA GLU A 40 -3.28 3.47 7.49
C GLU A 40 -2.57 4.56 8.31
N GLY A 41 -1.25 4.44 8.48
CA GLY A 41 -0.43 5.45 9.16
C GLY A 41 -0.35 6.77 8.38
N CYS A 42 -0.26 6.71 7.05
CA CYS A 42 -0.20 7.88 6.17
C CYS A 42 -1.47 8.73 6.25
N PHE A 43 -2.63 8.08 6.14
CA PHE A 43 -3.92 8.77 6.04
C PHE A 43 -4.73 8.77 7.33
N ARG A 44 -4.18 8.23 8.42
CA ARG A 44 -4.85 8.07 9.73
C ARG A 44 -6.24 7.42 9.60
N ARG A 45 -6.38 6.43 8.69
CA ARG A 45 -7.65 5.75 8.40
C ARG A 45 -7.44 4.28 8.13
N TYR A 46 -8.33 3.43 8.63
CA TYR A 46 -8.31 1.99 8.34
C TYR A 46 -8.48 1.73 6.84
N VAL A 47 -7.71 0.78 6.30
CA VAL A 47 -7.93 0.21 4.97
C VAL A 47 -7.85 -1.31 5.04
N CYS A 48 -8.75 -2.01 4.35
CA CYS A 48 -8.67 -3.47 4.31
C CYS A 48 -7.57 -3.92 3.33
N ASN A 49 -6.94 -5.07 3.61
CA ASN A 49 -5.88 -5.63 2.75
C ASN A 49 -6.36 -5.87 1.30
N GLY A 50 -7.64 -6.25 1.12
CA GLY A 50 -8.24 -6.43 -0.20
C GLY A 50 -8.29 -5.15 -1.03
N ALA A 51 -8.61 -4.00 -0.41
CA ALA A 51 -8.62 -2.71 -1.09
C ALA A 51 -7.21 -2.30 -1.55
N PHE A 52 -6.18 -2.58 -0.74
CA PHE A 52 -4.78 -2.37 -1.11
C PHE A 52 -4.36 -3.22 -2.31
N ILE A 53 -4.67 -4.53 -2.29
CA ILE A 53 -4.34 -5.44 -3.39
C ILE A 53 -5.08 -5.02 -4.67
N ALA A 54 -6.36 -4.67 -4.56
CA ALA A 54 -7.15 -4.19 -5.70
C ALA A 54 -6.54 -2.90 -6.30
N ALA A 55 -6.09 -1.96 -5.46
CA ALA A 55 -5.42 -0.74 -5.91
C ALA A 55 -4.12 -1.05 -6.67
N ALA A 56 -3.30 -1.97 -6.17
CA ALA A 56 -2.08 -2.42 -6.85
C ALA A 56 -2.36 -3.03 -8.23
N ILE A 57 -3.37 -3.90 -8.32
CA ILE A 57 -3.82 -4.49 -9.59
C ILE A 57 -4.28 -3.38 -10.55
N SER A 58 -5.06 -2.40 -10.07
CA SER A 58 -5.57 -1.30 -10.91
C SER A 58 -4.47 -0.41 -11.49
N LEU A 59 -3.30 -0.34 -10.83
CA LEU A 59 -2.12 0.39 -11.30
C LEU A 59 -1.20 -0.46 -12.17
N GLY A 60 -1.57 -1.71 -12.46
CA GLY A 60 -0.75 -2.65 -13.21
C GLY A 60 0.56 -3.01 -12.48
N ILE A 61 0.56 -3.02 -11.14
CA ILE A 61 1.71 -3.49 -10.35
C ILE A 61 1.63 -5.01 -10.25
N PRO A 62 2.64 -5.76 -10.72
CA PRO A 62 2.64 -7.21 -10.59
C PRO A 62 2.60 -7.65 -9.12
N ILE A 63 1.79 -8.67 -8.85
CA ILE A 63 1.62 -9.25 -7.51
C ILE A 63 1.96 -10.74 -7.52
N GLN A 64 2.53 -11.24 -6.42
CA GLN A 64 2.80 -12.65 -6.21
C GLN A 64 2.36 -13.04 -4.80
N ARG A 65 1.61 -14.14 -4.63
CA ARG A 65 1.23 -14.61 -3.29
C ARG A 65 2.46 -14.88 -2.43
N CYS A 66 2.45 -14.44 -1.18
CA CYS A 66 3.59 -14.60 -0.29
C CYS A 66 3.88 -16.08 0.02
N ARG A 67 2.82 -16.88 0.23
CA ARG A 67 2.85 -18.33 0.53
C ARG A 67 1.55 -19.00 0.05
N LEU A 68 1.56 -20.33 -0.06
CA LEU A 68 0.35 -21.11 -0.34
C LEU A 68 -0.73 -20.82 0.71
N ASN A 69 -1.99 -20.67 0.29
CA ASN A 69 -3.15 -20.35 1.14
C ASN A 69 -3.06 -19.06 1.98
N ASN A 70 -2.10 -18.18 1.68
CA ASN A 70 -2.00 -16.88 2.32
C ASN A 70 -2.66 -15.78 1.44
N PRO A 71 -3.49 -14.88 2.00
CA PRO A 71 -4.15 -13.82 1.24
C PRO A 71 -3.22 -12.66 0.89
N ASN A 72 -2.03 -12.57 1.48
CA ASN A 72 -1.07 -11.50 1.27
C ASN A 72 -0.23 -11.74 0.02
N VAL A 73 0.18 -10.63 -0.60
CA VAL A 73 1.00 -10.65 -1.81
C VAL A 73 2.26 -9.80 -1.64
N TYR A 74 3.35 -10.22 -2.27
CA TYR A 74 4.49 -9.38 -2.60
C TYR A 74 4.18 -8.55 -3.85
N LEU A 75 4.79 -7.38 -3.92
CA LEU A 75 4.64 -6.44 -5.03
C LEU A 75 6.01 -6.10 -5.60
N LYS A 76 6.06 -5.78 -6.89
CA LYS A 76 7.25 -5.21 -7.52
C LYS A 76 7.35 -3.70 -7.29
N ILE A 77 7.68 -3.30 -6.07
CA ILE A 77 7.82 -1.90 -5.65
C ILE A 77 9.12 -1.66 -4.86
N SER A 78 9.69 -0.47 -5.00
CA SER A 78 10.97 -0.09 -4.38
C SER A 78 10.83 0.12 -2.88
N GLN A 79 11.66 -0.57 -2.09
CA GLN A 79 11.71 -0.37 -0.64
C GLN A 79 12.15 1.05 -0.26
N GLU A 80 12.96 1.70 -1.10
CA GLU A 80 13.43 3.06 -0.89
C GLU A 80 12.29 4.06 -0.94
N SER A 81 11.54 4.10 -2.06
CA SER A 81 10.37 4.98 -2.20
C SER A 81 9.28 4.69 -1.15
N VAL A 82 9.11 3.42 -0.73
CA VAL A 82 8.25 3.07 0.41
C VAL A 82 8.73 3.74 1.70
N ASN A 83 10.03 3.73 1.98
CA ASN A 83 10.59 4.36 3.18
C ASN A 83 10.42 5.89 3.14
N GLU A 84 10.51 6.50 1.96
CA GLU A 84 10.24 7.93 1.78
C GLU A 84 8.79 8.28 2.12
N MET A 85 7.82 7.51 1.61
CA MET A 85 6.40 7.70 1.93
C MET A 85 6.12 7.67 3.45
N VAL A 86 6.80 6.76 4.17
CA VAL A 86 6.68 6.67 5.64
C VAL A 86 7.34 7.87 6.34
N LYS A 87 8.47 8.38 5.83
CA LYS A 87 9.14 9.56 6.38
C LYS A 87 8.31 10.83 6.20
N TYR A 88 7.77 11.05 5.00
CA TYR A 88 6.90 12.20 4.71
C TYR A 88 5.72 12.26 5.67
N THR A 89 5.07 11.11 5.89
CA THR A 89 3.97 11.00 6.86
C THR A 89 4.39 11.44 8.26
N LYS A 90 5.54 10.97 8.76
CA LYS A 90 6.01 11.33 10.11
C LYS A 90 6.41 12.80 10.22
N TYR A 91 6.90 13.42 9.15
CA TYR A 91 7.24 14.84 9.13
C TYR A 91 5.98 15.70 9.17
N ASP A 92 4.99 15.41 8.33
CA ASP A 92 3.71 16.14 8.29
C ASP A 92 2.99 16.08 9.65
N GLN A 93 3.11 14.95 10.35
CA GLN A 93 2.59 14.79 11.71
C GLN A 93 3.31 15.66 12.76
N LYS A 94 4.59 16.02 12.57
CA LYS A 94 5.35 16.87 13.51
C LYS A 94 5.15 18.36 13.31
N VAL A 95 4.59 18.79 12.18
CA VAL A 95 4.38 20.21 11.84
C VAL A 95 3.03 20.72 12.37
N ILE A 96 2.13 19.81 12.77
CA ILE A 96 0.77 20.10 13.25
C ILE A 96 0.69 20.09 14.79
N ASP A 97 1.78 19.74 15.49
CA ASP A 97 1.93 19.81 16.95
C ASP A 97 2.77 21.04 17.37
#